data_AF-A0A366DYW0-F1
#
_entry.id   AF-A0A366DYW0-F1
#
_cell.length_a   1.000
_cell.length_b   1.000
_cell.length_c   1.000
_cell.angle_alpha   90.00
_cell.angle_beta   90.00
_cell.angle_gamma   90.00
#
_symmetry.space_group_name_H-M   'P 1'
#
loop_
_entity.id
_entity.type
_entity.pdbx_description
1 polymer ?
#
loop_
_entity_poly.entity_id
_entity_poly.type
_entity_poly.pdbx_seq_one_letter_code
_entity_poly.pdbx_strand_id
1 'polypeptide(L)'
;MIKLEIIQYQLENTGMSTYAFQKYSRLNYASVNRVINGISPLDGVKISTYEAFMKLFTETEQNLAQKSNWGVDQYKAMYLETLKLALQSDDVKIYRSGGVTTNQKGEPMSLPAHIEVSWDYLDQKTIAKHTREKGLSYYLNDINIFDKELYQNMDNCGQRDKRELVKDWIDKQ
;
A
#
# COMPACT_ATOMS: atom_id res chain seq x y z
N MET A 1 -11.57 -10.65 2.72
CA MET A 1 -10.38 -11.10 1.98
C MET A 1 -10.28 -10.26 0.72
N ILE A 2 -9.15 -9.59 0.50
CA ILE A 2 -8.84 -8.86 -0.75
C ILE A 2 -8.93 -9.83 -1.95
N LYS A 3 -9.59 -9.38 -3.03
CA LYS A 3 -9.74 -10.16 -4.27
C LYS A 3 -8.42 -10.36 -5.00
N LEU A 4 -8.34 -11.44 -5.78
CA LEU A 4 -7.13 -11.79 -6.51
C LEU A 4 -6.74 -10.70 -7.53
N GLU A 5 -7.72 -10.12 -8.21
CA GLU A 5 -7.50 -9.08 -9.22
C GLU A 5 -6.81 -7.84 -8.62
N ILE A 6 -7.14 -7.49 -7.36
CA ILE A 6 -6.49 -6.39 -6.65
C ILE A 6 -5.05 -6.75 -6.27
N ILE A 7 -4.80 -8.01 -5.88
CA ILE A 7 -3.44 -8.51 -5.61
C ILE A 7 -2.58 -8.47 -6.88
N GLN A 8 -3.13 -8.93 -8.00
CA GLN A 8 -2.46 -8.89 -9.31
C GLN A 8 -2.12 -7.44 -9.70
N TYR A 9 -3.11 -6.54 -9.60
CA TYR A 9 -2.94 -5.12 -9.85
C TYR A 9 -1.84 -4.49 -8.99
N GLN A 10 -1.85 -4.74 -7.67
CA GLN A 10 -0.83 -4.19 -6.78
C GLN A 10 0.57 -4.71 -7.13
N LEU A 11 0.68 -6.00 -7.45
CA LEU A 11 1.96 -6.58 -7.85
C LEU A 11 2.48 -5.96 -9.15
N GLU A 12 1.61 -5.76 -10.14
CA GLU A 12 1.94 -5.07 -11.39
C GLU A 12 2.39 -3.63 -11.15
N ASN A 13 1.65 -2.88 -10.32
CA ASN A 13 2.02 -1.52 -9.92
C ASN A 13 3.39 -1.45 -9.25
N THR A 14 3.75 -2.42 -8.42
CA THR A 14 5.07 -2.45 -7.78
C THR A 14 6.22 -2.64 -8.78
N GLY A 15 5.92 -3.07 -10.01
CA GLY A 15 6.91 -3.44 -11.02
C GLY A 15 7.71 -4.71 -10.67
N MET A 16 7.28 -5.47 -9.67
CA MET A 16 7.96 -6.71 -9.28
C MET A 16 7.59 -7.86 -10.20
N SER A 17 8.60 -8.57 -10.71
CA SER A 17 8.38 -9.86 -11.36
C SER A 17 7.95 -10.93 -10.33
N THR A 18 7.28 -11.99 -10.80
CA THR A 18 6.98 -13.18 -10.00
C THR A 18 8.21 -13.72 -9.27
N TYR A 19 9.37 -13.69 -9.92
CA TYR A 19 10.64 -14.10 -9.32
C TYR A 19 11.11 -13.14 -8.22
N ALA A 20 11.03 -11.82 -8.44
CA ALA A 20 11.37 -10.83 -7.42
C ALA A 20 10.44 -10.95 -6.20
N PHE A 21 9.14 -11.10 -6.42
CA PHE A 21 8.18 -11.32 -5.34
C PHE A 21 8.40 -12.65 -4.63
N GLN A 22 8.78 -13.71 -5.34
CA GLN A 22 9.16 -15.00 -4.73
C GLN A 22 10.32 -14.81 -3.74
N LYS A 23 11.35 -14.03 -4.10
CA LYS A 23 12.48 -13.73 -3.22
C LYS A 23 12.05 -12.87 -2.02
N TYR A 24 11.22 -11.86 -2.26
CA TYR A 24 10.65 -11.00 -1.22
C TYR A 24 9.82 -11.79 -0.20
N SER A 25 8.84 -12.56 -0.69
CA SER A 25 7.87 -13.31 0.12
C SER A 25 8.41 -14.59 0.71
N ARG A 26 9.52 -15.13 0.16
CA ARG A 26 10.14 -16.41 0.52
C ARG A 26 9.23 -17.63 0.32
N LEU A 27 8.21 -17.46 -0.52
CA LEU A 27 7.33 -18.53 -0.92
C LEU A 27 8.00 -19.37 -2.02
N ASN A 28 7.45 -20.56 -2.28
CA ASN A 28 7.84 -21.32 -3.46
C ASN A 28 7.30 -20.62 -4.72
N TYR A 29 8.13 -20.52 -5.76
CA TYR A 29 7.77 -19.93 -7.05
C TYR A 29 6.45 -20.50 -7.61
N ALA A 30 6.26 -21.82 -7.55
CA ALA A 30 5.06 -22.47 -8.05
C ALA A 30 3.79 -22.02 -7.31
N SER A 31 3.88 -21.80 -5.99
CA SER A 31 2.75 -21.29 -5.20
C SER A 31 2.42 -19.85 -5.59
N VAL A 32 3.44 -18.99 -5.69
CA VAL A 32 3.27 -17.59 -6.12
C VAL A 32 2.66 -17.54 -7.53
N ASN A 33 3.23 -18.29 -8.47
CA ASN A 33 2.79 -18.33 -9.86
C ASN A 33 1.35 -18.86 -10.01
N ARG A 34 0.95 -19.86 -9.22
CA ARG A 34 -0.43 -20.36 -9.24
C ARG A 34 -1.45 -19.34 -8.74
N VAL A 35 -1.09 -18.55 -7.72
CA VAL A 35 -1.94 -17.47 -7.22
C VAL A 35 -2.04 -16.37 -8.26
N ILE A 36 -0.90 -15.82 -8.72
CA ILE A 36 -0.87 -14.71 -9.69
C ILE A 36 -1.60 -15.06 -10.99
N ASN A 37 -1.55 -16.30 -11.48
CA ASN A 37 -2.23 -16.68 -12.71
C ASN A 37 -3.68 -17.16 -12.50
N GLY A 38 -4.25 -17.02 -11.29
CA GLY A 38 -5.62 -17.46 -11.00
C GLY A 38 -5.85 -18.97 -11.11
N ILE A 39 -4.78 -19.76 -11.17
CA ILE A 39 -4.84 -21.22 -11.29
C ILE A 39 -5.40 -21.85 -10.01
N SER A 40 -5.24 -21.17 -8.87
CA SER A 40 -5.80 -21.61 -7.58
C SER A 40 -6.77 -20.55 -7.04
N PRO A 41 -8.01 -20.93 -6.70
CA PRO A 41 -8.92 -20.00 -6.03
C PRO A 41 -8.32 -19.59 -4.68
N LEU A 42 -8.52 -18.33 -4.28
CA LEU A 42 -7.95 -17.79 -3.05
C LEU A 42 -8.34 -18.59 -1.81
N ASP A 43 -9.54 -19.17 -1.79
CA ASP A 43 -10.04 -20.03 -0.70
C ASP A 43 -9.21 -21.32 -0.52
N GLY A 44 -8.47 -21.74 -1.55
CA GLY A 44 -7.55 -22.87 -1.50
C GLY A 44 -6.09 -22.49 -1.22
N VAL A 45 -5.80 -21.20 -1.06
CA VAL A 45 -4.44 -20.70 -0.79
C VAL A 45 -4.18 -20.73 0.72
N LYS A 46 -3.01 -21.23 1.12
CA LYS A 46 -2.59 -21.20 2.54
C LYS A 46 -2.60 -19.76 3.04
N ILE A 47 -3.12 -19.54 4.25
CA ILE A 47 -3.16 -18.22 4.90
C ILE A 47 -1.78 -17.53 4.86
N SER A 48 -0.70 -18.26 5.17
CA SER A 48 0.67 -17.72 5.12
C SER A 48 1.09 -17.21 3.73
N THR A 49 0.58 -17.82 2.66
CA THR A 49 0.83 -17.38 1.28
C THR A 49 0.06 -16.10 1.00
N TYR A 50 -1.20 -16.03 1.44
CA TYR A 50 -2.04 -14.84 1.31
C TYR A 50 -1.45 -13.65 2.08
N GLU A 51 -1.07 -13.84 3.34
CA GLU A 51 -0.40 -12.83 4.18
C GLU A 51 0.86 -12.27 3.54
N ALA A 52 1.60 -13.06 2.76
CA ALA A 52 2.77 -12.58 2.06
C ALA A 52 2.44 -11.57 0.95
N PHE A 53 1.31 -11.73 0.26
CA PHE A 53 0.80 -10.73 -0.70
C PHE A 53 0.27 -9.49 0.00
N MET A 54 -0.32 -9.64 1.19
CA MET A 54 -0.82 -8.49 1.97
C MET A 54 0.29 -7.52 2.36
N LYS A 55 1.55 -7.99 2.45
CA LYS A 55 2.71 -7.12 2.71
C LYS A 55 3.06 -6.15 1.56
N LEU A 56 2.36 -6.22 0.42
CA LEU A 56 2.46 -5.23 -0.66
C LEU A 56 1.56 -4.00 -0.42
N PHE A 57 0.69 -4.10 0.57
CA PHE A 57 -0.32 -3.10 0.90
C PHE A 57 -0.04 -2.56 2.30
N THR A 58 -0.18 -1.25 2.47
CA THR A 58 -0.32 -0.67 3.80
C THR A 58 -1.60 -1.12 4.48
N GLU A 59 -1.73 -0.88 5.79
CA GLU A 59 -2.98 -1.18 6.50
C GLU A 59 -4.16 -0.38 5.93
N THR A 60 -3.92 0.87 5.50
CA THR A 60 -4.91 1.70 4.79
C THR A 60 -5.34 1.05 3.49
N GLU A 61 -4.40 0.63 2.64
CA GLU A 61 -4.70 -0.01 1.36
C GLU A 61 -5.44 -1.35 1.56
N GLN A 62 -5.06 -2.13 2.58
CA GLN A 62 -5.78 -3.35 2.93
C GLN A 62 -7.22 -3.06 3.33
N ASN A 63 -7.45 -2.04 4.16
CA ASN A 63 -8.79 -1.62 4.56
C ASN A 63 -9.62 -1.13 3.36
N LEU A 64 -9.03 -0.38 2.42
CA LEU A 64 -9.68 0.03 1.18
C LEU A 64 -10.07 -1.18 0.33
N ALA A 65 -9.15 -2.11 0.15
CA ALA A 65 -9.34 -3.32 -0.65
C ALA A 65 -10.28 -4.35 -0.01
N GLN A 66 -10.45 -4.33 1.32
CA GLN A 66 -11.34 -5.23 2.07
C GLN A 66 -12.78 -4.70 2.22
N LYS A 67 -13.00 -3.38 2.12
CA LYS A 67 -14.28 -2.73 2.45
C LYS A 67 -15.44 -3.05 1.50
N SER A 68 -15.30 -3.97 0.56
CA SER A 68 -16.28 -4.09 -0.52
C SER A 68 -16.13 -5.29 -1.46
N ASN A 69 -17.24 -5.59 -2.15
CA ASN A 69 -17.29 -6.39 -3.38
C ASN A 69 -16.62 -5.69 -4.58
N TRP A 70 -15.70 -4.74 -4.38
CA TRP A 70 -15.18 -3.89 -5.46
C TRP A 70 -14.33 -4.65 -6.49
N GLY A 71 -14.42 -4.25 -7.75
CA GLY A 71 -13.43 -4.60 -8.77
C GLY A 71 -12.20 -3.69 -8.70
N VAL A 72 -11.20 -3.95 -9.54
CA VAL A 72 -9.94 -3.18 -9.59
C VAL A 72 -10.18 -1.69 -9.81
N ASP A 73 -11.10 -1.30 -10.70
CA ASP A 73 -11.37 0.10 -11.02
C ASP A 73 -11.89 0.89 -9.82
N GLN A 74 -12.76 0.28 -9.02
CA GLN A 74 -13.30 0.89 -7.81
C GLN A 74 -12.22 1.02 -6.73
N TYR A 75 -11.34 0.02 -6.60
CA TYR A 75 -10.17 0.14 -5.75
C TYR A 75 -9.26 1.29 -6.18
N LYS A 76 -8.93 1.42 -7.48
CA LYS A 76 -8.12 2.52 -8.01
C LYS A 76 -8.76 3.88 -7.73
N ALA A 77 -10.07 4.02 -7.95
CA ALA A 77 -10.78 5.27 -7.69
C ALA A 77 -10.69 5.68 -6.21
N MET A 78 -10.93 4.74 -5.29
CA MET A 78 -10.88 4.99 -3.85
C MET A 78 -9.45 5.25 -3.35
N TYR A 79 -8.46 4.56 -3.91
CA TYR A 79 -7.04 4.82 -3.67
C TYR A 79 -6.68 6.27 -4.03
N LEU A 80 -7.07 6.74 -5.22
CA LEU A 80 -6.81 8.11 -5.68
C LEU A 80 -7.58 9.14 -4.85
N GLU A 81 -8.84 8.87 -4.50
CA GLU A 81 -9.63 9.74 -3.62
C GLU A 81 -8.99 9.87 -2.23
N THR A 82 -8.53 8.76 -1.67
CA THR A 82 -7.85 8.76 -0.35
C THR A 82 -6.56 9.58 -0.39
N LEU A 83 -5.76 9.46 -1.46
CA LEU A 83 -4.59 10.31 -1.65
C LEU A 83 -4.96 11.79 -1.76
N LYS A 84 -6.02 12.15 -2.51
CA LYS A 84 -6.50 13.53 -2.60
C LYS A 84 -6.89 14.09 -1.23
N LEU A 85 -7.59 13.30 -0.41
CA LEU A 85 -7.98 13.68 0.94
C LEU A 85 -6.76 13.81 1.86
N ALA A 86 -5.80 12.89 1.79
CA ALA A 86 -4.56 12.96 2.55
C ALA A 86 -3.79 14.26 2.28
N LEU A 87 -3.72 14.69 1.01
CA LEU A 87 -3.03 15.93 0.62
C LEU A 87 -3.71 17.21 1.09
N GLN A 88 -4.97 17.15 1.53
CA GLN A 88 -5.68 18.26 2.18
C GLN A 88 -5.33 18.38 3.67
N SER A 89 -4.71 17.35 4.26
CA SER A 89 -4.33 17.36 5.67
C SER A 89 -3.10 18.24 5.91
N ASP A 90 -3.13 19.02 7.00
CA ASP A 90 -2.02 19.91 7.36
C ASP A 90 -0.75 19.12 7.74
N ASP A 91 -0.93 17.93 8.30
CA ASP A 91 0.11 17.09 8.86
C ASP A 91 0.67 16.03 7.90
N VAL A 92 0.17 15.95 6.66
CA VAL A 92 0.62 14.94 5.69
C VAL A 92 2.12 15.06 5.41
N LYS A 93 2.81 13.92 5.44
CA LYS A 93 4.24 13.80 5.17
C LYS A 93 4.46 12.83 4.04
N ILE A 94 5.37 13.20 3.16
CA ILE A 94 5.67 12.44 1.95
C ILE A 94 7.15 12.06 1.99
N TYR A 95 7.40 10.76 1.84
CA TYR A 95 8.72 10.17 1.96
C TYR A 95 9.06 9.36 0.72
N ARG A 96 10.33 9.40 0.34
CA ARG A 96 10.90 8.35 -0.49
C ARG A 96 11.20 7.18 0.44
N SER A 97 10.56 6.05 0.16
CA SER A 97 10.71 4.80 0.89
C SER A 97 11.23 3.70 -0.06
N GLY A 98 11.26 2.47 0.42
CA GLY A 98 12.04 1.36 -0.16
C GLY A 98 13.12 0.83 0.79
N GLY A 99 13.04 1.22 2.07
CA GLY A 99 13.87 0.72 3.14
C GLY A 99 13.55 -0.73 3.52
N VAL A 100 14.53 -1.38 4.14
CA VAL A 100 14.43 -2.74 4.67
C VAL A 100 13.33 -2.82 5.74
N THR A 101 12.29 -3.61 5.48
CA THR A 101 11.34 -4.10 6.50
C THR A 101 11.83 -5.43 7.06
N THR A 102 11.29 -5.95 8.18
CA THR A 102 11.69 -7.27 8.70
C THR A 102 10.51 -8.23 8.70
N ASN A 103 10.75 -9.51 8.36
CA ASN A 103 9.73 -10.54 8.49
C ASN A 103 9.56 -10.98 9.96
N GLN A 104 8.61 -11.90 10.24
CA GLN A 104 8.39 -12.44 11.60
C GLN A 104 9.61 -13.15 12.21
N LYS A 105 10.66 -13.41 11.42
CA LYS A 105 11.94 -13.99 11.86
C LYS A 105 13.05 -12.94 11.97
N GLY A 106 12.74 -11.64 11.83
CA GLY A 106 13.69 -10.54 11.88
C GLY A 106 14.53 -10.36 10.63
N GLU A 107 14.19 -11.04 9.53
CA GLU A 107 15.03 -11.01 8.33
C GLU A 107 14.63 -9.86 7.41
N PRO A 108 15.61 -9.11 6.86
CA PRO A 108 15.37 -7.94 6.03
C PRO A 108 14.62 -8.29 4.73
N MET A 109 13.59 -7.50 4.40
CA MET A 109 12.77 -7.55 3.19
C MET A 109 12.56 -6.11 2.70
N SER A 110 13.07 -5.77 1.52
CA SER A 110 12.83 -4.43 0.95
C SER A 110 11.66 -4.49 -0.01
N LEU A 111 10.68 -3.60 0.18
CA LEU A 111 9.77 -3.23 -0.92
C LEU A 111 10.59 -2.51 -2.00
N PRO A 112 10.13 -2.50 -3.26
CA PRO A 112 10.70 -1.64 -4.29
C PRO A 112 10.71 -0.18 -3.84
N ALA A 113 11.58 0.63 -4.45
CA ALA A 113 11.56 2.07 -4.27
C ALA A 113 10.16 2.62 -4.56
N HIS A 114 9.59 3.34 -3.59
CA HIS A 114 8.23 3.88 -3.65
C HIS A 114 8.13 5.18 -2.85
N ILE A 115 7.04 5.91 -3.07
CA ILE A 115 6.68 7.07 -2.26
C ILE A 115 5.67 6.61 -1.20
N GLU A 116 5.93 6.95 0.06
CA GLU A 116 4.99 6.77 1.16
C GLU A 116 4.33 8.12 1.46
N VAL A 117 3.00 8.18 1.42
CA VAL A 117 2.20 9.34 1.81
C VAL A 117 1.53 9.01 3.13
N SER A 118 1.89 9.73 4.19
CA SER A 118 1.52 9.39 5.57
C SER A 118 0.86 10.57 6.28
N TRP A 119 -0.28 10.35 6.94
CA TRP A 119 -1.06 11.38 7.62
C TRP A 119 -1.81 10.81 8.84
N ASP A 120 -2.03 11.65 9.85
CA ASP A 120 -2.92 11.34 10.95
C ASP A 120 -4.38 11.52 10.50
N TYR A 121 -5.27 10.61 10.89
CA TYR A 121 -6.66 10.66 10.45
C TYR A 121 -7.32 12.01 10.83
N LEU A 122 -7.93 12.63 9.82
CA LEU A 122 -8.63 13.92 9.90
C LEU A 122 -9.80 13.87 10.91
N ASP A 123 -9.63 14.61 12.01
CA ASP A 123 -10.63 15.17 12.94
C ASP A 123 -10.35 14.84 14.42
N GLN A 124 -9.88 15.83 15.19
CA GLN A 124 -9.71 15.75 16.64
C GLN A 124 -11.01 15.33 17.38
N LYS A 125 -12.21 15.62 16.86
CA LYS A 125 -13.49 15.16 17.45
C LYS A 125 -13.73 13.67 17.23
N THR A 126 -13.34 13.12 16.08
CA THR A 126 -13.47 11.68 15.79
C THR A 126 -12.45 10.86 16.59
N ILE A 127 -11.25 11.40 16.79
CA ILE A 127 -10.21 10.87 17.69
C ILE A 127 -10.72 10.84 19.15
N ALA A 128 -11.24 11.96 19.66
CA ALA A 128 -11.75 12.02 21.05
C ALA A 128 -12.90 11.03 21.33
N LYS A 129 -13.71 10.70 20.33
CA LYS A 129 -14.78 9.71 20.44
C LYS A 129 -14.25 8.27 20.52
N HIS A 130 -13.20 7.93 19.76
CA HIS A 130 -12.67 6.56 19.71
C HIS A 130 -11.61 6.27 20.79
N THR A 131 -10.80 7.26 21.20
CA THR A 131 -9.81 7.10 22.26
C THR A 131 -10.46 6.82 23.62
N ARG A 132 -11.66 7.37 23.88
CA ARG A 132 -12.41 7.14 25.12
C ARG A 132 -13.03 5.75 25.23
N GLU A 133 -13.29 5.07 24.11
CA GLU A 133 -14.05 3.81 24.13
C GLU A 133 -13.18 2.55 24.00
N LYS A 134 -11.93 2.64 23.49
CA LYS A 134 -11.16 1.43 23.13
C LYS A 134 -9.66 1.42 23.40
N GLY A 135 -9.06 2.47 23.96
CA GLY A 135 -7.60 2.46 24.24
C GLY A 135 -6.73 2.25 22.98
N LEU A 136 -7.20 2.71 21.82
CA LEU A 136 -6.48 2.57 20.54
C LEU A 136 -5.52 3.74 20.34
N SER A 137 -4.27 3.39 20.03
CA SER A 137 -3.20 4.31 19.65
C SER A 137 -3.56 5.09 18.39
N TYR A 138 -3.03 6.31 18.26
CA TYR A 138 -3.08 7.14 17.05
C TYR A 138 -2.64 6.30 15.84
N TYR A 139 -3.57 5.89 14.97
CA TYR A 139 -3.22 5.19 13.75
C TYR A 139 -2.78 6.23 12.71
N LEU A 140 -1.46 6.30 12.50
CA LEU A 140 -0.88 6.88 11.28
C LEU A 140 -1.43 6.10 10.10
N ASN A 141 -2.00 6.81 9.12
CA ASN A 141 -2.42 6.21 7.87
C ASN A 141 -1.32 6.47 6.85
N ASP A 142 -1.06 5.47 6.03
CA ASP A 142 -0.06 5.51 4.98
C ASP A 142 -0.61 4.89 3.69
N ILE A 143 -0.18 5.39 2.53
CA ILE A 143 -0.41 4.80 1.22
C ILE A 143 0.89 4.84 0.41
N ASN A 144 1.17 3.75 -0.30
CA ASN A 144 2.36 3.62 -1.14
C ASN A 144 2.06 3.91 -2.61
N ILE A 145 2.80 4.84 -3.22
CA ILE A 145 2.80 5.10 -4.66
C ILE A 145 4.05 4.46 -5.29
N PHE A 146 3.83 3.49 -6.15
CA PHE A 146 4.89 2.83 -6.93
C PHE A 146 5.03 3.47 -8.31
N ASP A 147 5.66 4.65 -8.36
CA ASP A 147 5.95 5.35 -9.62
C ASP A 147 7.41 5.79 -9.67
N LYS A 148 8.14 5.31 -10.68
CA LYS A 148 9.59 5.51 -10.79
C LYS A 148 9.96 6.96 -11.09
N GLU A 149 9.19 7.63 -11.95
CA GLU A 149 9.47 9.00 -12.35
C GLU A 149 9.19 9.94 -11.18
N LEU A 150 8.04 9.77 -10.52
CA LEU A 150 7.70 10.49 -9.29
C LEU A 150 8.76 10.27 -8.20
N TYR A 151 9.19 9.02 -7.99
CA TYR A 151 10.23 8.70 -7.01
C TYR A 151 11.55 9.43 -7.27
N GLN A 152 11.95 9.54 -8.54
CA GLN A 152 13.17 10.25 -8.95
C GLN A 152 13.01 11.76 -8.77
N ASN A 153 11.86 12.32 -9.14
CA ASN A 153 11.58 13.75 -9.05
C ASN A 153 11.46 14.28 -7.62
N MET A 154 11.31 13.40 -6.62
CA MET A 154 11.28 13.78 -5.20
C MET A 154 12.66 13.91 -4.54
N ASP A 155 13.75 13.68 -5.28
CA ASP A 155 15.10 13.80 -4.73
C ASP A 155 15.41 15.23 -4.28
N ASN A 156 15.91 15.39 -3.06
CA ASN A 156 16.22 16.69 -2.44
C ASN A 156 15.05 17.70 -2.35
N CYS A 157 13.81 17.30 -2.57
CA CYS A 157 12.64 18.17 -2.44
C CYS A 157 12.19 18.36 -0.98
N GLY A 158 11.77 19.59 -0.65
CA GLY A 158 11.06 19.89 0.60
C GLY A 158 9.65 19.30 0.62
N GLN A 159 9.01 19.26 1.80
CA GLN A 159 7.66 18.69 1.93
C GLN A 159 6.61 19.40 1.07
N ARG A 160 6.70 20.72 0.91
CA ARG A 160 5.78 21.48 0.04
C ARG A 160 5.85 21.00 -1.40
N ASP A 161 7.06 20.93 -1.96
CA ASP A 161 7.26 20.55 -3.37
C ASP A 161 6.90 19.08 -3.59
N LYS A 162 7.17 18.20 -2.61
CA LYS A 162 6.70 16.81 -2.65
C LYS A 162 5.18 16.70 -2.72
N ARG A 163 4.45 17.52 -1.95
CA ARG A 163 2.98 17.54 -2.00
C ARG A 163 2.48 17.94 -3.39
N GLU A 164 3.06 18.98 -3.99
CA GLU A 164 2.69 19.40 -5.35
C GLU A 164 3.02 18.33 -6.39
N LEU A 165 4.18 17.67 -6.30
CA LEU A 165 4.52 16.56 -7.19
C LEU A 165 3.53 15.40 -7.10
N VAL A 166 3.04 15.06 -5.89
CA VAL A 166 2.00 14.02 -5.75
C VAL A 166 0.67 14.50 -6.33
N LYS A 167 0.26 15.77 -6.12
CA LYS A 167 -0.97 16.32 -6.73
C LYS A 167 -0.91 16.23 -8.26
N ASP A 168 0.17 16.71 -8.85
CA ASP A 168 0.40 16.66 -10.29
C ASP A 168 0.39 15.23 -10.83
N TRP A 169 0.93 14.28 -10.05
CA TRP A 169 0.90 12.86 -10.41
C TRP A 169 -0.52 12.30 -10.38
N ILE A 170 -1.31 12.62 -9.34
CA ILE A 170 -2.72 12.19 -9.22
C ILE A 170 -3.54 12.70 -10.40
N ASP A 171 -3.35 13.95 -10.81
CA ASP A 171 -4.12 14.58 -11.89
C ASP A 171 -3.81 13.98 -13.29
N LYS A 172 -2.76 13.16 -13.41
CA LYS A 172 -2.36 12.46 -14.64
C LYS A 172 -2.86 11.00 -14.73
N GLN A 173 -3.49 10.47 -13.68
CA GLN A 173 -3.90 9.04 -13.58
C GLN A 173 -5.24 8.71 -14.23
#